data_AF-A0A9X1KB84-F1
#
_entry.id   AF-A0A9X1KB84-F1
#
_cell.length_a   1.000
_cell.length_b   1.000
_cell.length_c   1.000
_cell.angle_alpha   90.00
_cell.angle_beta   90.00
_cell.angle_gamma   90.00
#
_symmetry.space_group_name_H-M   'P 1'
#
loop_
_entity.id
_entity.type
_entity.pdbx_description
1 polymer ?
#
loop_
_entity_poly.entity_id
_entity_poly.type
_entity_poly.pdbx_seq_one_letter_code
_entity_poly.pdbx_strand_id
1 'polypeptide(L)'
;YAKKDSESITYLLSGNRYSSEKYVSAFNIVPSKILEVGTPRNDELASSKEQVFDLKKKQINVLFAPTFLNNIEDNGITQLEWLGVDNLREFFKKQQQELNLMTKFHPNVHSKLATDSKSIE
;
A
#
# COMPACT_ATOMS: atom_id res chain seq x y z
N TYR A 1 21.54 13.52 -14.07
CA TYR A 1 20.15 13.22 -14.45
C TYR A 1 19.18 13.91 -13.51
N ALA A 2 19.04 13.48 -12.25
CA ALA A 2 18.08 14.06 -11.27
C ALA A 2 18.05 15.60 -11.14
N LYS A 3 19.21 16.28 -11.19
CA LYS A 3 19.28 17.75 -11.14
C LYS A 3 18.58 18.43 -12.33
N LYS A 4 18.84 17.93 -13.54
CA LYS A 4 18.26 18.46 -14.79
C LYS A 4 16.76 18.18 -14.87
N ASP A 5 16.34 17.00 -14.40
CA ASP A 5 14.93 16.62 -14.40
C ASP A 5 14.13 17.49 -13.40
N SER A 6 14.74 17.82 -12.25
CA SER A 6 14.12 18.61 -11.19
C SER A 6 14.09 20.11 -11.45
N GLU A 7 14.85 20.63 -12.42
CA GLU A 7 14.82 22.05 -12.82
C GLU A 7 13.44 22.46 -13.34
N SER A 8 12.71 21.54 -13.97
CA SER A 8 11.36 21.76 -14.47
C SER A 8 10.28 21.85 -13.37
N ILE A 9 10.60 21.44 -12.14
CA ILE A 9 9.65 21.43 -11.04
C ILE A 9 9.46 22.86 -10.52
N THR A 10 8.24 23.37 -10.65
CA THR A 10 7.85 24.69 -10.12
C THR A 10 7.47 24.57 -8.63
N TYR A 11 6.60 23.61 -8.31
CA TYR A 11 6.23 23.27 -6.95
C TYR A 11 6.23 21.74 -6.77
N LEU A 12 6.63 21.28 -5.59
CA LEU A 12 6.61 19.88 -5.18
C LEU A 12 5.75 19.72 -3.92
N LEU A 13 4.69 18.91 -4.01
CA LEU A 13 3.86 18.63 -2.84
C LEU A 13 4.57 17.64 -1.91
N SER A 14 4.44 17.87 -0.61
CA SER A 14 4.96 16.98 0.43
C SER A 14 3.87 16.61 1.43
N GLY A 15 3.85 15.33 1.78
CA GLY A 15 2.89 14.78 2.73
C GLY A 15 3.22 15.06 4.19
N ASN A 16 4.47 15.37 4.51
CA ASN A 16 4.96 15.59 5.86
C ASN A 16 6.41 16.14 5.85
N ARG A 17 6.83 16.69 6.98
CA ARG A 17 8.18 17.23 7.19
C ARG A 17 9.32 16.27 6.87
N TYR A 18 9.19 15.00 7.26
CA TYR A 18 10.23 14.00 7.00
C TYR A 18 10.48 13.85 5.49
N SER A 19 9.42 13.76 4.69
CA SER A 19 9.50 13.72 3.23
C SER A 19 10.08 15.03 2.66
N SER A 20 9.66 16.19 3.16
CA SER A 20 10.18 17.50 2.74
C SER A 20 11.70 17.58 2.89
N GLU A 21 12.23 17.16 4.04
CA GLU A 21 13.67 17.15 4.32
C GLU A 21 14.44 16.20 3.39
N LYS A 22 13.85 15.05 3.02
CA LYS A 22 14.46 14.10 2.07
C LYS A 22 14.43 14.61 0.63
N TYR A 23 13.39 15.32 0.22
CA TYR A 23 13.26 15.81 -1.16
C TYR A 23 14.33 16.84 -1.52
N VAL A 24 14.74 17.68 -0.57
CA VAL A 24 15.82 18.66 -0.78
C VAL A 24 17.10 17.98 -1.28
N SER A 25 17.52 16.89 -0.63
CA SER A 25 18.74 16.19 -1.02
C SER A 25 18.53 15.18 -2.16
N ALA A 26 17.44 14.41 -2.14
CA ALA A 26 17.19 13.36 -3.12
C ALA A 26 16.84 13.90 -4.52
N PHE A 27 16.11 15.01 -4.59
CA PHE A 27 15.69 15.65 -5.83
C PHE A 27 16.43 16.96 -6.11
N ASN A 28 17.34 17.39 -5.23
CA ASN A 28 18.07 18.66 -5.40
C ASN A 28 17.13 19.85 -5.66
N ILE A 29 16.05 19.94 -4.88
CA ILE A 29 15.03 20.98 -5.01
C ILE A 29 15.20 22.04 -3.92
N VAL A 30 14.96 23.31 -4.26
CA VAL A 30 15.00 24.42 -3.31
C VAL A 30 13.82 24.30 -2.33
N PRO A 31 14.02 24.45 -1.01
CA PRO A 31 12.94 24.31 -0.02
C PRO A 31 11.72 25.18 -0.28
N SER A 32 11.89 26.38 -0.84
CA SER A 32 10.80 27.30 -1.19
C SER A 32 9.85 26.77 -2.27
N LYS A 33 10.25 25.74 -3.03
CA LYS A 33 9.41 25.06 -4.01
C LYS A 33 8.60 23.92 -3.38
N ILE A 34 8.86 23.53 -2.13
CA ILE A 34 8.15 22.43 -1.47
C ILE A 34 6.94 22.98 -0.73
N LEU A 35 5.76 22.41 -1.01
CA LEU A 35 4.51 22.73 -0.33
C LEU A 35 4.10 21.56 0.55
N GLU A 36 4.23 21.71 1.87
CA GLU A 36 3.85 20.70 2.85
C GLU A 36 2.37 20.81 3.20
N VAL A 37 1.51 20.34 2.28
CA VAL A 37 0.05 20.46 2.37
C VAL A 37 -0.65 19.10 2.37
N GLY A 38 0.11 18.00 2.44
CA GLY A 38 -0.44 16.66 2.24
C GLY A 38 -0.33 16.20 0.78
N THR A 39 -1.03 15.12 0.46
CA THR A 39 -1.16 14.63 -0.92
C THR A 39 -2.63 14.57 -1.29
N PRO A 40 -3.07 15.17 -2.42
CA PRO A 40 -4.50 15.23 -2.79
C PRO A 40 -5.22 13.88 -2.81
N ARG A 41 -4.51 12.79 -3.15
CA ARG A 41 -5.05 11.42 -3.12
C ARG A 41 -5.52 10.95 -1.73
N ASN A 42 -5.12 11.62 -0.66
CA ASN A 42 -5.50 11.30 0.72
C ASN A 42 -6.65 12.18 1.23
N ASP A 43 -7.16 13.13 0.43
CA ASP A 43 -8.20 14.07 0.87
C ASP A 43 -9.49 13.32 1.28
N GLU A 44 -9.85 12.25 0.57
CA GLU A 44 -10.97 11.38 0.94
C GLU A 44 -10.75 10.67 2.29
N LEU A 45 -9.51 10.25 2.58
CA LEU A 45 -9.16 9.61 3.84
C LEU A 45 -9.31 10.60 5.01
N ALA A 46 -8.85 11.84 4.83
CA ALA A 46 -8.90 12.87 5.86
C ALA A 46 -10.30 13.50 6.03
N SER A 47 -11.07 13.61 4.96
CA SER A 47 -12.45 14.12 4.99
C SER A 47 -13.44 13.11 5.57
N SER A 48 -13.09 11.81 5.55
CA SER A 48 -13.85 10.80 6.26
C SER A 48 -13.78 11.07 7.76
N LYS A 49 -14.86 11.58 8.34
CA LYS A 49 -15.02 11.66 9.79
C LYS A 49 -15.09 10.23 10.31
N GLU A 50 -13.99 9.67 10.81
CA GLU A 50 -14.11 8.36 11.45
C GLU A 50 -14.97 8.48 12.71
N GLN A 51 -16.14 7.86 12.64
CA GLN A 51 -16.78 7.26 13.80
C GLN A 51 -15.79 6.22 14.35
N VAL A 52 -15.52 6.32 15.65
CA VAL A 52 -14.76 5.39 16.49
C VAL A 52 -14.76 3.97 15.90
N PHE A 53 -13.57 3.37 15.73
CA PHE A 53 -13.39 1.98 15.35
C PHE A 53 -14.24 1.05 16.24
N ASP A 54 -15.45 0.71 15.78
CA ASP A 54 -16.22 -0.34 16.42
C ASP A 54 -15.61 -1.68 16.05
N LEU A 55 -14.92 -2.30 17.00
CA LEU A 55 -14.36 -3.65 16.84
C LEU A 55 -15.45 -4.72 16.68
N LYS A 56 -16.74 -4.37 16.84
CA LYS A 56 -17.89 -5.26 16.61
C LYS A 56 -18.34 -5.36 15.14
N LYS A 57 -17.51 -4.94 14.18
CA LYS A 57 -17.83 -5.13 12.76
C LYS A 57 -18.04 -6.62 12.48
N LYS A 58 -19.17 -6.96 11.85
CA LYS A 58 -19.47 -8.33 11.38
C LYS A 58 -18.49 -8.80 10.31
N GLN A 59 -17.92 -7.88 9.53
CA GLN A 59 -16.95 -8.17 8.49
C GLN A 59 -15.65 -7.39 8.76
N ILE A 60 -14.53 -8.10 8.75
CA ILE A 60 -13.19 -7.56 8.89
C ILE A 60 -12.51 -7.62 7.51
N ASN A 61 -12.06 -6.47 7.03
CA ASN A 61 -11.37 -6.35 5.75
C ASN A 61 -9.87 -6.22 6.00
N VAL A 62 -9.08 -7.12 5.41
CA VAL A 62 -7.61 -7.07 5.46
C VAL A 62 -7.09 -6.91 4.05
N LEU A 63 -6.22 -5.93 3.82
CA LEU A 63 -5.53 -5.73 2.55
C LEU A 63 -4.07 -6.17 2.69
N PHE A 64 -3.67 -7.19 1.93
CA PHE A 64 -2.29 -7.62 1.78
C PHE A 64 -1.71 -7.07 0.47
N ALA A 65 -0.76 -6.14 0.56
CA ALA A 65 -0.19 -5.42 -0.58
C ALA A 65 1.35 -5.46 -0.55
N PRO A 66 1.98 -6.58 -0.97
CA PRO A 66 3.42 -6.71 -0.97
C PRO A 66 4.07 -5.84 -2.06
N THR A 67 5.29 -5.38 -1.81
CA THR A 67 6.10 -4.67 -2.81
C THR A 67 6.66 -5.62 -3.86
N PHE A 68 6.90 -5.10 -5.07
CA PHE A 68 7.55 -5.87 -6.12
C PHE A 68 9.04 -6.11 -5.81
N LEU A 69 9.51 -7.34 -6.01
CA LEU A 69 10.90 -7.74 -5.87
C LEU A 69 11.39 -8.49 -7.11
N ASN A 70 12.71 -8.48 -7.34
CA ASN A 70 13.30 -9.06 -8.54
C ASN A 70 13.09 -10.58 -8.63
N ASN A 71 13.20 -11.29 -7.51
CA ASN A 71 12.89 -12.70 -7.44
C ASN A 71 11.40 -12.90 -7.13
N ILE A 72 10.73 -13.70 -7.95
CA ILE A 72 9.27 -13.88 -7.87
C ILE A 72 8.83 -14.50 -6.54
N GLU A 73 9.64 -15.40 -5.99
CA GLU A 73 9.36 -16.08 -4.71
C GLU A 73 9.28 -15.07 -3.54
N ASP A 74 10.01 -13.96 -3.65
CA ASP A 74 10.05 -12.93 -2.62
C ASP A 74 8.85 -11.95 -2.70
N ASN A 75 8.03 -12.01 -3.76
CA ASN A 75 6.96 -11.04 -4.02
C ASN A 75 5.72 -11.18 -3.12
N GLY A 76 5.85 -11.76 -1.93
CA GLY A 76 4.76 -11.86 -0.96
C GLY A 76 4.08 -13.22 -0.88
N ILE A 77 4.45 -14.20 -1.71
CA ILE A 77 3.81 -15.53 -1.75
C ILE A 77 4.08 -16.27 -0.44
N THR A 78 5.35 -16.42 -0.08
CA THR A 78 5.77 -17.04 1.18
C THR A 78 5.22 -16.32 2.40
N GLN A 79 5.17 -14.97 2.36
CA GLN A 79 4.61 -14.17 3.46
C GLN A 79 3.09 -14.37 3.59
N LEU A 80 2.37 -14.58 2.48
CA LEU A 80 0.95 -14.89 2.49
C LEU A 80 0.69 -16.28 3.08
N GLU A 81 1.56 -17.26 2.78
CA GLU A 81 1.52 -18.58 3.42
C GLU A 81 1.76 -18.48 4.93
N TRP A 82 2.79 -17.72 5.35
CA TRP A 82 3.11 -17.50 6.76
C TRP A 82 2.02 -16.75 7.53
N LEU A 83 1.28 -15.87 6.85
CA LEU A 83 0.12 -15.20 7.44
C LEU A 83 -0.93 -16.21 7.91
N GLY A 84 -0.95 -17.41 7.34
CA GLY A 84 -1.83 -18.50 7.78
C GLY A 84 -3.29 -18.09 7.66
N VAL A 85 -3.71 -17.68 6.46
CA VAL A 85 -5.03 -17.08 6.20
C VAL A 85 -6.18 -17.91 6.77
N ASP A 86 -6.09 -19.23 6.70
CA ASP A 86 -7.12 -20.12 7.24
C ASP A 86 -7.19 -20.07 8.78
N ASN A 87 -6.04 -19.92 9.46
CA ASN A 87 -6.01 -19.69 10.90
C ASN A 87 -6.66 -18.35 11.27
N LEU A 88 -6.43 -17.30 10.47
CA LEU A 88 -7.08 -16.00 10.67
C LEU A 88 -8.59 -16.10 10.42
N ARG A 89 -9.03 -16.80 9.38
CA ARG A 89 -10.45 -17.05 9.12
C ARG A 89 -11.12 -17.74 10.29
N GLU A 90 -10.50 -18.80 10.83
CA GLU A 90 -11.03 -19.51 11.99
C GLU A 90 -11.03 -18.64 13.26
N PHE A 91 -10.02 -17.79 13.46
CA PHE A 91 -9.98 -16.83 14.55
C PHE A 91 -11.17 -15.86 14.51
N PHE A 92 -11.44 -15.23 13.36
CA PHE A 92 -12.55 -14.29 13.21
C PHE A 92 -13.92 -15.00 13.26
N LYS A 93 -14.02 -16.20 12.72
CA LYS A 93 -15.25 -17.02 12.78
C LYS A 93 -15.65 -17.33 14.22
N LYS A 94 -14.70 -17.63 15.10
CA LYS A 94 -14.96 -17.82 16.55
C LYS A 94 -15.54 -16.58 17.23
N GLN A 95 -15.29 -15.39 16.68
CA GLN A 95 -15.85 -14.12 17.15
C GLN A 95 -17.15 -13.73 16.43
N GLN A 96 -17.73 -14.64 15.63
CA GLN A 96 -18.89 -14.38 14.77
C GLN A 96 -18.62 -13.25 13.75
N GLN A 97 -17.38 -13.18 13.26
CA GLN A 97 -16.94 -12.22 12.25
C GLN A 97 -16.51 -12.94 10.97
N GLU A 98 -16.74 -12.31 9.84
CA GLU A 98 -16.28 -12.74 8.53
C GLU A 98 -14.97 -12.03 8.17
N LEU A 99 -13.95 -12.77 7.75
CA LEU A 99 -12.71 -12.19 7.22
C LEU A 99 -12.78 -12.11 5.69
N ASN A 100 -12.72 -10.89 5.16
CA ASN A 100 -12.46 -10.63 3.76
C ASN A 100 -10.99 -10.22 3.57
N LEU A 101 -10.19 -11.14 3.03
CA LEU A 101 -8.80 -10.89 2.68
C LEU A 101 -8.69 -10.48 1.21
N MET A 102 -8.22 -9.27 0.97
CA MET A 102 -7.91 -8.74 -0.35
C MET A 102 -6.41 -8.77 -0.59
N THR A 103 -5.98 -9.19 -1.78
CA THR A 103 -4.57 -9.16 -2.17
C THR A 103 -4.35 -8.16 -3.30
N LYS A 104 -3.25 -7.40 -3.23
CA LYS A 104 -2.84 -6.44 -4.25
C LYS A 104 -1.37 -6.64 -4.60
N PHE A 105 -1.12 -7.62 -5.45
CA PHE A 105 0.21 -7.89 -6.01
C PHE A 105 0.53 -6.91 -7.14
N HIS A 106 1.83 -6.75 -7.42
CA HIS A 106 2.29 -6.03 -8.60
C HIS A 106 1.74 -6.70 -9.90
N PRO A 107 1.39 -5.93 -10.96
CA PRO A 107 0.78 -6.49 -12.16
C PRO A 107 1.55 -7.67 -12.80
N ASN A 108 2.88 -7.61 -12.82
CA ASN A 108 3.74 -8.67 -13.37
C ASN A 108 3.79 -9.96 -12.53
N VAL A 109 3.37 -9.90 -11.27
CA VAL A 109 3.28 -11.05 -10.36
C VAL A 109 1.85 -11.60 -10.41
N HIS A 110 0.86 -10.71 -10.36
CA HIS A 110 -0.55 -11.07 -10.41
C HIS A 110 -0.91 -11.84 -11.70
N SER A 111 -0.43 -11.39 -12.86
CA SER A 111 -0.68 -12.07 -14.14
C SER A 111 -0.17 -13.52 -14.15
N LYS A 112 0.98 -13.78 -13.52
CA LYS A 112 1.58 -15.10 -13.44
C LYS A 112 0.83 -16.03 -12.49
N LEU A 113 0.44 -15.52 -11.31
CA LEU A 113 -0.40 -16.26 -10.36
C LEU A 113 -1.76 -16.64 -10.96
N ALA A 114 -2.33 -15.76 -11.80
CA ALA A 114 -3.58 -16.02 -12.50
C ALA A 114 -3.43 -17.08 -13.62
N THR A 115 -2.28 -17.16 -14.29
CA THR A 115 -2.01 -18.21 -15.28
C THR A 115 -1.73 -19.56 -14.66
N ASP A 116 -1.03 -19.63 -13.52
CA ASP A 116 -0.76 -20.89 -12.83
C ASP A 116 -2.05 -21.60 -12.38
N SER A 117 -3.07 -20.82 -12.00
CA SER A 117 -4.40 -21.32 -11.63
C SER A 117 -5.18 -21.93 -12.81
N LYS A 118 -4.81 -21.60 -14.07
CA LYS A 118 -5.44 -22.15 -15.28
C LYS A 118 -4.74 -23.39 -15.83
N SER A 119 -3.59 -23.76 -15.29
CA SER A 119 -2.82 -24.96 -15.71
C SER A 119 -3.27 -26.26 -15.04
N ILE A 120 -4.33 -26.21 -14.22
CA ILE A 120 -4.85 -27.35 -13.42
C ILE A 120 -6.26 -27.77 -13.90
N GLU A 121 -6.70 -27.36 -15.09
CA GLU A 121 -7.89 -27.92 -15.76
C GLU A 121 -7.52 -28.90 -16.88
#